data_AF-A0A833ASU7-F1
#
_entry.id   AF-A0A833ASU7-F1
#
_cell.length_a   1.000
_cell.length_b   1.000
_cell.length_c   1.000
_cell.angle_alpha   90.00
_cell.angle_beta   90.00
_cell.angle_gamma   90.00
#
_symmetry.space_group_name_H-M   'P 1'
#
loop_
_entity.id
_entity.type
_entity.pdbx_description
1 polymer ?
#
loop_
_entity_poly.entity_id
_entity_poly.type
_entity_poly.pdbx_seq_one_letter_code
_entity_poly.pdbx_strand_id
1 'polypeptide(L)'
;MSHMNKKLPRSKIPHNAPQSGILKYWFGRSCLHISGWKIAAHLPAEGKFIIVGAPHTSNWDFPLALLTVFTLRLKIAWMGKHTIFRKPFGGFMRWL
;
A
#
# COMPACT_ATOMS: atom_id res chain seq x y z
N MET A 1 16.27 -19.14 28.13
CA MET A 1 15.13 -19.30 27.20
C MET A 1 14.98 -18.03 26.38
N SER A 2 15.59 -17.98 25.19
CA SER A 2 15.50 -16.83 24.27
C SER A 2 14.36 -17.08 23.28
N HIS A 3 13.38 -16.18 23.25
CA HIS A 3 12.18 -16.29 22.43
C HIS A 3 12.51 -16.39 20.94
N MET A 4 12.11 -17.51 20.32
CA MET A 4 12.17 -17.76 18.89
C MET A 4 11.39 -16.69 18.11
N ASN A 5 12.12 -15.75 17.50
CA ASN A 5 11.60 -14.87 16.48
C ASN A 5 11.43 -15.69 15.18
N LYS A 6 10.25 -16.29 15.01
CA LYS A 6 9.88 -16.98 13.76
C LYS A 6 9.67 -15.95 12.66
N LYS A 7 10.77 -15.46 12.07
CA LYS A 7 10.70 -14.69 10.83
C LYS A 7 10.18 -15.62 9.73
N LEU A 8 8.95 -15.35 9.30
CA LEU A 8 8.30 -16.04 8.18
C LEU A 8 9.19 -15.98 6.92
N PRO A 9 9.18 -17.03 6.08
CA PRO A 9 10.08 -17.14 4.93
C PRO A 9 9.93 -15.94 3.98
N ARG A 10 11.03 -15.21 3.76
CA ARG A 10 11.17 -14.05 2.84
C ARG A 10 11.14 -14.47 1.36
N SER A 11 10.22 -15.34 0.92
CA SER A 11 10.46 -16.06 -0.34
C SER A 11 9.92 -15.44 -1.63
N LYS A 12 9.06 -14.39 -1.64
CA LYS A 12 8.72 -13.64 -2.88
C LYS A 12 8.23 -12.22 -2.60
N ILE A 13 9.11 -11.33 -2.12
CA ILE A 13 8.76 -9.92 -1.88
C ILE A 13 9.81 -9.05 -2.58
N PRO A 14 9.43 -8.22 -3.56
CA PRO A 14 10.38 -7.55 -4.45
C PRO A 14 11.12 -6.36 -3.80
N HIS A 15 10.94 -6.12 -2.51
CA HIS A 15 11.47 -4.95 -1.82
C HIS A 15 11.85 -5.27 -0.37
N ASN A 16 12.89 -4.62 0.15
CA ASN A 16 13.44 -4.83 1.50
C ASN A 16 12.84 -3.91 2.58
N ALA A 17 11.73 -3.22 2.28
CA ALA A 17 11.10 -2.25 3.18
C ALA A 17 10.24 -2.93 4.27
N PRO A 18 9.98 -2.25 5.41
CA PRO A 18 8.99 -2.72 6.39
C PRO A 18 7.63 -2.91 5.73
N GLN A 19 7.00 -4.06 5.99
CA GLN A 19 5.79 -4.49 5.31
C GLN A 19 4.54 -4.09 6.07
N SER A 20 3.47 -3.80 5.34
CA SER A 20 2.14 -3.69 5.92
C SER A 20 1.56 -5.07 6.29
N GLY A 21 0.59 -5.04 7.22
CA GLY A 21 -0.02 -6.25 7.79
C GLY A 21 -0.82 -7.07 6.78
N ILE A 22 -0.96 -8.37 7.05
CA ILE A 22 -1.60 -9.34 6.14
C ILE A 22 -3.07 -9.02 5.85
N LEU A 23 -3.78 -8.37 6.79
CA LEU A 23 -5.19 -8.00 6.61
C LEU A 23 -5.37 -6.98 5.48
N LYS A 24 -4.49 -5.96 5.42
CA LYS A 24 -4.50 -4.94 4.35
C LYS A 24 -4.22 -5.60 3.00
N TYR A 25 -3.27 -6.54 2.96
CA TYR A 25 -2.95 -7.32 1.77
C TYR A 25 -4.15 -8.07 1.20
N TRP A 26 -4.84 -8.85 2.04
CA TRP A 26 -5.99 -9.63 1.57
C TRP A 26 -7.13 -8.73 1.12
N PHE A 27 -7.39 -7.63 1.85
CA PHE A 27 -8.39 -6.65 1.43
C PHE A 27 -8.06 -6.07 0.04
N GLY A 28 -6.83 -5.56 -0.13
CA GLY A 28 -6.37 -5.00 -1.40
C GLY A 28 -6.46 -6.01 -2.55
N ARG A 29 -5.97 -7.23 -2.31
CA ARG A 29 -5.93 -8.29 -3.31
C ARG A 29 -7.33 -8.76 -3.71
N SER A 30 -8.24 -8.92 -2.76
CA SER A 30 -9.62 -9.32 -3.05
C SER A 30 -10.35 -8.25 -3.87
N CYS A 31 -10.23 -6.97 -3.49
CA CYS A 31 -10.84 -5.88 -4.24
C CYS A 31 -10.32 -5.80 -5.69
N LEU A 32 -8.99 -5.88 -5.88
CA LEU A 32 -8.40 -5.87 -7.23
C LEU A 32 -8.76 -7.11 -8.04
N HIS A 33 -8.88 -8.26 -7.39
CA HIS A 33 -9.26 -9.49 -8.08
C HIS A 33 -10.72 -9.42 -8.57
N ILE A 34 -11.64 -8.94 -7.73
CA ILE A 34 -13.06 -8.76 -8.08
C ILE A 34 -13.22 -7.70 -9.19
N SER A 35 -12.44 -6.63 -9.15
CA SER A 35 -12.47 -5.60 -10.20
C SER A 35 -11.74 -6.00 -11.49
N GLY A 36 -11.09 -7.17 -11.52
CA GLY A 36 -10.36 -7.68 -12.68
C GLY A 36 -8.99 -7.02 -12.93
N TRP A 37 -8.48 -6.25 -11.97
CA TRP A 37 -7.22 -5.53 -12.11
C TRP A 37 -6.01 -6.42 -11.83
N LYS A 38 -5.00 -6.31 -12.69
CA LYS A 38 -3.69 -6.95 -12.52
C LYS A 38 -2.65 -5.89 -12.17
N ILE A 39 -1.84 -6.16 -11.15
CA ILE A 39 -0.73 -5.28 -10.79
C ILE A 39 0.50 -5.68 -11.58
N ALA A 40 1.01 -4.76 -12.41
CA ALA A 40 2.34 -4.81 -12.97
C ALA A 40 3.17 -3.73 -12.26
N ALA A 41 4.02 -4.13 -11.31
CA ALA A 41 4.86 -3.22 -10.56
C ALA A 41 6.29 -3.74 -10.53
N HIS A 42 7.24 -2.87 -10.89
CA HIS A 42 8.65 -3.09 -10.66
C HIS A 42 9.07 -2.18 -9.51
N LEU A 43 9.33 -2.78 -8.35
CA LEU A 43 9.72 -2.03 -7.17
C LEU A 43 11.26 -1.98 -7.08
N PRO A 44 11.84 -0.83 -6.74
CA PRO A 44 13.26 -0.72 -6.42
C PRO A 44 13.63 -1.68 -5.28
N ALA A 45 14.82 -2.28 -5.37
CA ALA A 45 15.33 -3.18 -4.33
C ALA A 45 15.67 -2.41 -3.04
N GLU A 46 15.86 -1.10 -3.17
CA GLU A 46 16.13 -0.16 -2.11
C GLU A 46 14.97 -0.09 -1.10
N GLY A 47 15.29 -0.03 0.20
CA GLY A 47 14.29 -0.06 1.26
C GLY A 47 13.43 1.21 1.41
N LYS A 48 13.71 2.27 0.62
CA LYS A 48 13.01 3.57 0.67
C LYS A 48 12.96 4.15 -0.74
N PHE A 49 11.77 4.59 -1.15
CA PHE A 49 11.53 5.22 -2.44
C PHE A 49 10.28 6.09 -2.36
N ILE A 50 10.11 6.97 -3.35
CA ILE A 50 8.93 7.84 -3.50
C ILE A 50 8.14 7.35 -4.69
N ILE A 51 6.83 7.12 -4.51
CA ILE A 51 5.90 6.84 -5.60
C ILE A 51 5.15 8.13 -5.92
N VAL A 52 5.18 8.54 -7.18
CA VAL A 52 4.38 9.67 -7.68
C VAL A 52 3.31 9.12 -8.61
N GLY A 53 2.03 9.33 -8.25
CA GLY A 53 0.90 8.98 -9.10
C GLY A 53 0.42 10.21 -9.88
N ALA A 54 0.89 10.39 -11.11
CA ALA A 54 0.43 11.43 -12.03
C ALA A 54 0.28 10.85 -13.44
N PRO A 55 -0.62 11.38 -14.30
CA PRO A 55 -1.61 12.44 -14.04
C PRO A 55 -2.85 11.92 -13.28
N HIS A 56 -3.47 12.76 -12.45
CA HIS A 56 -4.75 12.44 -11.83
C HIS A 56 -5.88 12.64 -12.83
N THR A 57 -6.52 11.55 -13.22
CA THR A 57 -7.66 11.54 -14.14
C THR A 57 -8.98 11.62 -13.37
N SER A 58 -9.04 11.10 -12.14
CA SER A 58 -10.20 11.20 -11.25
C SER A 58 -9.85 10.94 -9.78
N ASN A 59 -10.78 11.19 -8.87
CA ASN A 59 -10.62 10.82 -7.47
C ASN A 59 -10.47 9.30 -7.24
N TRP A 60 -10.87 8.46 -8.21
CA TRP A 60 -10.72 7.00 -8.15
C TRP A 60 -9.27 6.53 -8.28
N ASP A 61 -8.37 7.39 -8.75
CA ASP A 61 -6.94 7.10 -8.78
C ASP A 61 -6.39 6.84 -7.36
N PHE A 62 -6.94 7.52 -6.34
CA PHE A 62 -6.50 7.36 -4.96
C PHE A 62 -6.89 5.98 -4.37
N PRO A 63 -8.16 5.54 -4.39
CA PRO A 63 -8.51 4.18 -4.00
C PRO A 63 -7.73 3.11 -4.76
N LEU A 64 -7.54 3.26 -6.07
CA LEU A 64 -6.81 2.28 -6.88
C LEU A 64 -5.32 2.21 -6.48
N ALA A 65 -4.67 3.36 -6.29
CA ALA A 65 -3.32 3.44 -5.77
C ALA A 65 -3.22 2.81 -4.37
N LEU A 66 -4.20 3.06 -3.51
CA LEU A 66 -4.26 2.51 -2.15
C LEU A 66 -4.38 0.97 -2.15
N LEU A 67 -5.26 0.41 -2.98
CA LEU A 67 -5.40 -1.04 -3.14
C LEU A 67 -4.11 -1.68 -3.67
N THR A 68 -3.43 -0.99 -4.59
CA THR A 68 -2.14 -1.43 -5.13
C THR A 68 -1.07 -1.45 -4.05
N VAL A 69 -0.95 -0.37 -3.27
CA VAL A 69 -0.05 -0.25 -2.10
C VAL A 69 -0.29 -1.36 -1.08
N PHE A 70 -1.56 -1.62 -0.75
CA PHE A 70 -1.93 -2.68 0.19
C PHE A 70 -1.54 -4.07 -0.32
N THR A 71 -1.78 -4.33 -1.61
CA THR A 71 -1.44 -5.60 -2.24
C THR A 71 0.07 -5.80 -2.38
N LEU A 72 0.82 -4.73 -2.63
CA LEU A 72 2.29 -4.73 -2.64
C LEU A 72 2.90 -4.74 -1.23
N ARG A 73 2.06 -4.65 -0.19
CA ARG A 73 2.44 -4.62 1.22
C ARG A 73 3.39 -3.48 1.57
N LEU A 74 3.30 -2.37 0.84
CA LEU A 74 4.13 -1.20 1.08
C LEU A 74 3.69 -0.49 2.36
N LYS A 75 4.65 -0.15 3.23
CA LYS A 75 4.43 0.81 4.30
C LYS A 75 4.57 2.21 3.72
N ILE A 76 3.45 2.87 3.47
CA ILE A 76 3.43 4.22 2.91
C ILE A 76 3.42 5.27 4.01
N ALA A 77 4.09 6.38 3.73
CA ALA A 77 3.77 7.69 4.28
C ALA A 77 3.36 8.52 3.07
N TRP A 78 2.21 9.18 3.12
CA TRP A 78 1.66 9.86 1.96
C TRP A 78 1.41 11.33 2.28
N MET A 79 1.43 12.15 1.22
CA MET A 79 1.16 13.57 1.29
C MET A 79 -0.02 13.86 0.36
N GLY A 80 -0.94 14.70 0.81
CA GLY A 80 -2.09 15.07 0.00
C GLY A 80 -2.62 16.45 0.35
N LYS A 81 -3.53 16.96 -0.49
CA LYS A 81 -4.11 18.30 -0.33
C LYS A 81 -4.89 18.39 0.99
N HIS A 82 -4.72 19.49 1.73
CA HIS A 82 -5.40 19.71 3.02
C HIS A 82 -6.93 19.48 2.99
N THR A 83 -7.58 19.67 1.84
CA THR A 83 -9.03 19.51 1.67
C THR A 83 -9.51 18.07 1.91
N ILE A 84 -8.69 17.06 1.60
CA ILE A 84 -9.05 15.64 1.81
C ILE A 84 -8.95 15.23 3.29
N PHE A 85 -8.28 16.05 4.12
CA PHE A 85 -8.16 15.86 5.56
C PHE A 85 -9.32 16.47 6.36
N ARG A 86 -10.30 17.07 5.68
CA ARG A 86 -11.55 17.58 6.27
C ARG A 86 -12.59 16.44 6.40
N LYS A 87 -13.62 16.65 7.22
CA LYS A 87 -14.72 15.68 7.34
C LYS A 87 -15.42 15.50 5.98
N PRO A 88 -15.90 14.28 5.64
CA PRO A 88 -15.97 13.10 6.49
C PRO A 88 -14.71 12.20 6.51
N PHE A 89 -13.84 12.29 5.50
CA PHE A 89 -12.74 11.32 5.32
C PHE A 89 -11.45 11.64 6.09
N GLY A 90 -11.35 12.81 6.73
CA GLY A 90 -10.12 13.26 7.36
C GLY A 90 -9.52 12.33 8.44
N GLY A 91 -10.35 11.61 9.19
CA GLY A 91 -9.87 10.62 10.16
C GLY A 91 -9.18 9.43 9.49
N PHE A 92 -9.81 8.88 8.44
CA PHE A 92 -9.24 7.79 7.65
C PHE A 92 -7.93 8.23 6.98
N MET A 93 -7.91 9.43 6.40
CA MET A 93 -6.74 9.97 5.72
C MET A 93 -5.53 10.17 6.66
N ARG A 94 -5.75 10.46 7.95
CA ARG A 94 -4.68 10.57 8.96
C ARG A 94 -4.20 9.23 9.51
N TRP A 95 -5.05 8.20 9.47
CA TRP A 95 -4.70 6.84 9.90
C TRP A 95 -3.84 6.09 8.87
N LEU A 96 -4.01 6.46 7.60
CA LEU A 96 -3.33 5.83 6.48
C LEU A 96 -1.82 6.07 6.48
#